data_AF-A0A8E2JW24-F1
#
_entry.id   AF-A0A8E2JW24-F1
#
_cell.length_a   1.000
_cell.length_b   1.000
_cell.length_c   1.000
_cell.angle_alpha   90.00
_cell.angle_beta   90.00
_cell.angle_gamma   90.00
#
_symmetry.space_group_name_H-M   'P 1'
#
loop_
_entity.id
_entity.type
_entity.pdbx_description
1 polymer ?
#
loop_
_entity_poly.entity_id
_entity_poly.type
_entity_poly.pdbx_seq_one_letter_code
_entity_poly.pdbx_strand_id
1 'polypeptide(L)'
;MLFISIVFIWLVPLVSSQSRTIHHLHKPKIEWRDCRDQVPLTLDLTGLNLDNLPSTLYCGEITVPMNYAEPISAQNNITVGLAMYRPEKEPKGIVFFNPGGSDEATVFARQVAFNQTEEFSGLTDFDLMMMDVRGTYHPNPLNVSLDRYSGLMGPYPITQTEFDTLYKASTDAIQSWTDLSYPPGILEYVGTKEVIQDFESIRRALCYDTINFIGASYGSFRAAQYAAVYPNRVGNFALDSVAPHGVSLFQEAQDQIAAANRGLLRADAYCQNNNSCPFKSQGKGSIPKKVLAAAQKTPLIASYCINSTNCTSPVTASNIQVGLQNSLLGQPDFPTIFKALEQALQGDASLFAIATGDPISDTQTVWSLPLLCSDYNLGNNTFEAFRSSLEAGLKASPSNFIKWLYASLIVLPAPTEWTRLVWEQNQESGLLIRHGDDHVSIQLPSQPSSSITKEFIRTGKLPATRNETLVSVYAPGMQVRPIADPYDVPTGAIVGDVDSDS
;
A
#
# COMPACT_ATOMS: atom_id res chain seq x y z
N MET A 1 -14.37 11.93 12.58
CA MET A 1 -14.56 11.79 11.12
C MET A 1 -13.80 10.55 10.69
N LEU A 2 -14.31 9.73 9.76
CA LEU A 2 -13.53 8.60 9.23
C LEU A 2 -12.34 9.17 8.51
N PHE A 3 -11.18 8.61 8.78
CA PHE A 3 -10.05 8.87 7.92
C PHE A 3 -9.48 7.53 7.48
N ILE A 4 -9.11 7.45 6.22
CA ILE A 4 -7.81 6.88 5.92
C ILE A 4 -6.91 8.11 6.05
N SER A 5 -6.16 8.14 7.15
CA SER A 5 -5.49 9.36 7.57
C SER A 5 -4.20 9.57 6.80
N ILE A 6 -3.79 10.83 6.69
CA ILE A 6 -2.50 11.25 6.15
C ILE A 6 -1.64 11.67 7.35
N VAL A 7 -0.37 11.29 7.43
CA VAL A 7 0.57 11.93 8.35
C VAL A 7 1.50 12.81 7.54
N PHE A 8 1.79 14.02 8.00
CA PHE A 8 3.06 14.66 7.65
C PHE A 8 3.99 14.48 8.81
N ILE A 9 4.84 13.46 8.77
CA ILE A 9 5.86 13.34 9.80
C ILE A 9 6.94 14.36 9.47
N TRP A 10 7.00 15.41 10.28
CA TRP A 10 8.14 16.29 10.35
C TRP A 10 9.20 15.61 11.21
N LEU A 11 10.17 14.95 10.59
CA LEU A 11 11.36 14.53 11.32
C LEU A 11 12.28 15.73 11.39
N VAL A 12 12.21 16.48 12.49
CA VAL A 12 13.37 17.28 12.90
C VAL A 12 14.50 16.30 13.15
N PRO A 13 15.72 16.61 12.70
CA PRO A 13 16.86 15.76 12.98
C PRO A 13 16.89 15.45 14.48
N LEU A 14 16.76 14.17 14.84
CA LEU A 14 17.16 13.72 16.16
C LEU A 14 18.62 14.14 16.30
N VAL A 15 18.87 15.15 17.15
CA VAL A 15 20.21 15.53 17.56
C VAL A 15 20.72 14.43 18.48
N SER A 16 21.09 13.31 17.87
CA SER A 16 21.83 12.21 18.48
C SER A 16 23.07 12.02 17.63
N SER A 17 24.12 12.74 18.03
CA SER A 17 25.45 12.62 17.46
C SER A 17 26.05 11.28 17.88
N GLN A 18 25.86 10.25 17.07
CA GLN A 18 26.90 9.23 16.89
C GLN A 18 27.24 9.15 15.41
N SER A 19 28.20 9.98 15.02
CA SER A 19 28.92 9.83 13.77
C SER A 19 29.62 8.47 13.78
N ARG A 20 28.97 7.45 13.21
CA ARG A 20 29.73 6.29 12.72
C ARG A 20 30.55 6.77 11.54
N THR A 21 31.85 6.59 11.64
CA THR A 21 32.82 6.90 10.60
C THR A 21 32.41 6.18 9.31
N ILE A 22 31.86 6.91 8.35
CA ILE A 22 31.64 6.40 7.00
C ILE A 22 33.03 6.33 6.39
N HIS A 23 33.60 5.12 6.33
CA HIS A 23 34.78 4.86 5.52
C HIS A 23 34.56 5.42 4.12
N HIS A 24 35.57 6.08 3.54
CA HIS A 24 35.56 6.63 2.19
C HIS A 24 35.17 5.54 1.17
N LEU A 25 33.87 5.34 0.99
CA LEU A 25 33.26 4.38 0.10
C LEU A 25 33.08 5.04 -1.26
N HIS A 26 33.42 4.29 -2.30
CA HIS A 26 33.08 4.52 -3.70
C HIS A 26 31.81 5.37 -3.85
N LYS A 27 31.89 6.49 -4.59
CA LYS A 27 30.73 7.32 -4.88
C LYS A 27 29.78 6.48 -5.77
N PRO A 28 28.55 6.17 -5.31
CA PRO A 28 27.60 5.43 -6.13
C PRO A 28 27.37 6.17 -7.44
N LYS A 29 27.22 5.42 -8.53
CA LYS A 29 27.03 5.97 -9.87
C LYS A 29 25.75 5.40 -10.46
N ILE A 30 24.89 6.28 -10.95
CA ILE A 30 23.73 5.90 -11.76
C ILE A 30 24.22 5.67 -13.19
N GLU A 31 23.89 4.49 -13.73
CA GLU A 31 24.02 4.16 -15.14
C GLU A 31 22.71 4.54 -15.83
N TRP A 32 22.69 5.72 -16.47
CA TRP A 32 21.55 6.13 -17.28
C TRP A 32 21.40 5.21 -18.50
N ARG A 33 20.17 4.76 -18.73
CA ARG A 33 19.77 3.85 -19.80
C ARG A 33 18.84 4.55 -20.77
N ASP A 34 18.65 3.94 -21.93
CA ASP A 34 17.56 4.33 -22.80
C ASP A 34 16.23 3.92 -22.16
N CYS A 35 15.33 4.88 -21.94
CA CYS A 35 14.03 4.60 -21.36
C CYS A 35 13.15 3.69 -22.24
N ARG A 36 13.51 3.43 -23.50
CA ARG A 36 12.83 2.41 -24.33
C ARG A 36 13.14 0.98 -23.89
N ASP A 37 14.27 0.78 -23.23
CA ASP A 37 14.72 -0.55 -22.79
C ASP A 37 14.16 -0.93 -21.40
N GLN A 38 13.50 0.00 -20.72
CA GLN A 38 13.03 -0.14 -19.33
C GLN A 38 11.56 0.22 -19.17
N VAL A 39 10.71 -0.19 -20.12
CA VAL A 39 9.26 0.10 -20.07
C VAL A 39 8.59 -0.76 -18.97
N PRO A 40 7.98 -0.14 -17.94
CA PRO A 40 7.27 -0.86 -16.87
C PRO A 40 6.09 -1.63 -17.43
N LEU A 41 5.76 -2.76 -16.81
CA LEU A 41 4.72 -3.67 -17.29
C LEU A 41 3.32 -3.08 -17.13
N THR A 42 3.11 -2.25 -16.11
CA THR A 42 1.79 -1.65 -15.83
C THR A 42 1.57 -0.29 -16.49
N LEU A 43 2.54 0.22 -17.26
CA LEU A 43 2.37 1.49 -17.95
C LEU A 43 1.26 1.37 -19.02
N ASP A 44 0.25 2.22 -18.95
CA ASP A 44 -0.73 2.35 -20.04
C ASP A 44 -0.05 2.93 -21.27
N LEU A 45 0.11 2.09 -22.29
CA LEU A 45 0.74 2.44 -23.57
C LEU A 45 -0.22 3.15 -24.53
N THR A 46 -1.49 3.29 -24.18
CA THR A 46 -2.52 3.87 -25.05
C THR A 46 -2.16 5.31 -25.41
N GLY A 47 -1.96 5.56 -26.70
CA GLY A 47 -1.63 6.89 -27.22
C GLY A 47 -0.20 7.37 -26.95
N LEU A 48 0.68 6.53 -26.38
CA LEU A 48 2.09 6.88 -26.14
C LEU A 48 2.94 6.69 -27.40
N ASN A 49 3.85 7.64 -27.64
CA ASN A 49 4.89 7.54 -28.65
C ASN A 49 6.23 7.17 -28.00
N LEU A 50 6.55 5.87 -28.00
CA LEU A 50 7.80 5.38 -27.42
C LEU A 50 9.04 5.69 -28.28
N ASP A 51 8.86 6.02 -29.56
CA ASP A 51 9.96 6.43 -30.44
C ASP A 51 10.43 7.86 -30.15
N ASN A 52 9.56 8.69 -29.59
CA ASN A 52 9.85 10.08 -29.22
C ASN A 52 9.53 10.32 -27.74
N LEU A 53 10.43 9.86 -26.88
CA LEU A 53 10.32 10.03 -25.44
C LEU A 53 10.43 11.52 -25.02
N PRO A 54 9.70 11.95 -23.99
CA PRO A 54 9.86 13.28 -23.40
C PRO A 54 11.31 13.51 -22.96
N SER A 55 11.87 14.68 -23.28
CA SER A 55 13.21 15.11 -22.84
C SER A 55 13.35 15.20 -21.31
N THR A 56 12.21 15.28 -20.62
CA THR A 56 12.11 15.32 -19.15
C THR A 56 12.17 13.94 -18.50
N LEU A 57 12.18 12.85 -19.27
CA LEU A 57 12.20 11.48 -18.73
C LEU A 57 13.62 10.91 -18.72
N TYR A 58 14.06 10.44 -17.56
CA TYR A 58 15.35 9.79 -17.37
C TYR A 58 15.13 8.41 -16.73
N CYS A 59 15.78 7.38 -17.25
CA CYS A 59 15.72 6.02 -16.72
C CYS A 59 17.13 5.50 -16.52
N GLY A 60 17.32 4.66 -15.52
CA GLY A 60 18.65 4.19 -15.18
C GLY A 60 18.64 3.07 -14.18
N GLU A 61 19.85 2.69 -13.81
CA GLU A 61 20.13 1.63 -12.86
C GLU A 61 21.25 2.08 -11.92
N ILE A 62 21.23 1.56 -10.70
CA ILE A 62 22.32 1.75 -9.74
C ILE A 62 22.71 0.39 -9.16
N THR A 63 23.99 0.03 -9.28
CA THR A 63 24.53 -1.16 -8.63
C THR A 63 25.02 -0.80 -7.23
N VAL A 64 24.53 -1.54 -6.24
CA VAL A 64 24.73 -1.32 -4.82
C VAL A 64 25.10 -2.64 -4.12
N PRO A 65 25.64 -2.62 -2.89
CA PRO A 65 25.78 -3.85 -2.10
C PRO A 65 24.43 -4.57 -1.95
N MET A 66 24.42 -5.89 -2.06
CA MET A 66 23.24 -6.67 -1.71
C MET A 66 23.05 -6.60 -0.18
N ASN A 67 24.07 -7.00 0.56
CA ASN A 67 24.23 -6.78 1.98
C ASN A 67 25.09 -5.54 2.25
N TYR A 68 24.49 -4.49 2.81
CA TYR A 68 25.19 -3.23 3.16
C TYR A 68 26.11 -3.34 4.39
N ALA A 69 26.09 -4.46 5.13
CA ALA A 69 27.08 -4.73 6.17
C ALA A 69 28.45 -5.14 5.60
N GLU A 70 28.51 -5.46 4.31
CA GLU A 70 29.71 -5.87 3.58
C GLU A 70 30.00 -4.90 2.42
N PRO A 71 31.27 -4.75 2.01
CA PRO A 71 31.59 -3.92 0.85
C PRO A 71 31.00 -4.50 -0.44
N ILE A 72 30.71 -3.62 -1.40
CA ILE A 72 30.29 -4.04 -2.74
C ILE A 72 31.37 -4.89 -3.40
N SER A 73 30.98 -6.03 -3.96
CA SER A 73 31.88 -6.96 -4.68
C SER A 73 31.10 -7.71 -5.76
N ALA A 74 31.78 -8.53 -6.57
CA ALA A 74 31.11 -9.36 -7.57
C ALA A 74 30.15 -10.40 -6.95
N GLN A 75 30.33 -10.73 -5.66
CA GLN A 75 29.50 -11.69 -4.91
C GLN A 75 28.50 -11.00 -3.97
N ASN A 76 28.66 -9.70 -3.73
CA ASN A 76 27.81 -8.89 -2.87
C ASN A 76 27.39 -7.63 -3.63
N ASN A 77 26.59 -7.80 -4.68
CA ASN A 77 25.96 -6.67 -5.35
C ASN A 77 24.57 -7.04 -5.83
N ILE A 78 23.77 -6.00 -6.02
CA ILE A 78 22.45 -6.04 -6.66
C ILE A 78 22.29 -4.75 -7.48
N THR A 79 21.53 -4.82 -8.57
CA THR A 79 21.18 -3.65 -9.36
C THR A 79 19.74 -3.26 -9.09
N VAL A 80 19.50 -1.96 -8.90
CA VAL A 80 18.18 -1.39 -8.64
C VAL A 80 17.78 -0.49 -9.81
N GLY A 81 16.56 -0.68 -10.32
CA GLY A 81 15.99 0.11 -11.41
C GLY A 81 15.40 1.42 -10.90
N LEU A 82 15.54 2.47 -11.70
CA LEU A 82 15.04 3.79 -11.35
C LEU A 82 14.56 4.59 -12.57
N ALA A 83 13.67 5.53 -12.31
CA ALA A 83 13.21 6.50 -13.29
C ALA A 83 12.99 7.85 -12.60
N MET A 84 13.18 8.92 -13.36
CA MET A 84 13.10 10.28 -12.84
C MET A 84 12.45 11.17 -13.88
N TYR A 85 11.46 11.95 -13.44
CA TYR A 85 11.04 13.13 -14.16
C TYR A 85 11.94 14.30 -13.74
N ARG A 86 12.52 14.99 -14.72
CA ARG A 86 13.35 16.18 -14.50
C ARG A 86 12.85 17.35 -15.35
N PRO A 87 12.56 18.51 -14.75
CA PRO A 87 12.17 19.70 -15.51
C PRO A 87 13.29 20.18 -16.45
N GLU A 88 12.90 20.87 -17.53
CA GLU A 88 13.88 21.51 -18.44
C GLU A 88 14.67 22.65 -17.77
N LYS A 89 14.08 23.27 -16.74
CA LYS A 89 14.71 24.30 -15.92
C LYS A 89 15.42 23.65 -14.73
N GLU A 90 16.35 24.37 -14.13
CA GLU A 90 17.02 23.95 -12.90
C GLU A 90 15.99 23.53 -11.83
N PRO A 91 16.04 22.28 -11.32
CA PRO A 91 15.08 21.79 -10.35
C PRO A 91 15.25 22.51 -9.00
N LYS A 92 14.14 22.75 -8.30
CA LYS A 92 14.14 23.36 -6.96
C LYS A 92 14.65 22.44 -5.85
N GLY A 93 14.87 21.17 -6.18
CA GLY A 93 15.21 20.10 -5.27
C GLY A 93 14.75 18.76 -5.85
N ILE A 94 14.80 17.73 -5.03
CA ILE A 94 14.35 16.38 -5.38
C ILE A 94 13.22 15.92 -4.45
N VAL A 95 12.24 15.23 -5.02
CA VAL A 95 11.16 14.56 -4.31
C VAL A 95 11.23 13.08 -4.65
N PHE A 96 11.48 12.25 -3.63
CA PHE A 96 11.36 10.80 -3.75
C PHE A 96 9.89 10.44 -3.57
N PHE A 97 9.37 9.56 -4.43
CA PHE A 97 8.05 8.98 -4.26
C PHE A 97 8.16 7.46 -4.12
N ASN A 98 7.49 6.91 -3.10
CA ASN A 98 7.33 5.47 -2.96
C ASN A 98 5.85 5.13 -2.66
N PRO A 99 5.15 4.42 -3.57
CA PRO A 99 3.71 4.17 -3.46
C PRO A 99 3.28 3.18 -2.35
N GLY A 100 4.20 2.32 -1.89
CA GLY A 100 3.94 1.20 -0.99
C GLY A 100 3.53 -0.12 -1.68
N GLY A 101 3.65 -1.24 -0.98
CA GLY A 101 3.45 -2.58 -1.55
C GLY A 101 4.75 -3.12 -2.17
N SER A 102 4.63 -3.79 -3.32
CA SER A 102 5.78 -4.32 -4.09
C SER A 102 6.51 -3.25 -4.91
N ASP A 103 5.82 -2.14 -5.21
CA ASP A 103 6.30 -0.86 -5.75
C ASP A 103 7.05 -0.82 -7.09
N GLU A 104 6.26 -0.78 -8.17
CA GLU A 104 6.65 -0.37 -9.53
C GLU A 104 6.77 1.16 -9.61
N ALA A 105 7.51 1.78 -8.69
CA ALA A 105 7.52 3.23 -8.57
C ALA A 105 7.93 3.92 -9.89
N THR A 106 8.76 3.27 -10.71
CA THR A 106 9.26 3.85 -11.97
C THR A 106 8.15 4.18 -12.98
N VAL A 107 6.98 3.54 -12.89
CA VAL A 107 5.81 3.88 -13.72
C VAL A 107 5.35 5.32 -13.50
N PHE A 108 5.43 5.84 -12.27
CA PHE A 108 4.96 7.19 -11.95
C PHE A 108 5.84 8.27 -12.59
N ALA A 109 7.17 8.07 -12.68
CA ALA A 109 8.05 9.01 -13.39
C ALA A 109 7.64 9.16 -14.86
N ARG A 110 7.22 8.05 -15.49
CA ARG A 110 6.76 8.02 -16.87
C ARG A 110 5.41 8.67 -17.02
N GLN A 111 4.45 8.33 -16.17
CA GLN A 111 3.13 8.96 -16.19
C GLN A 111 3.25 10.48 -16.07
N VAL A 112 4.15 10.99 -15.22
CA VAL A 112 4.40 12.44 -15.14
C VAL A 112 5.01 12.96 -16.44
N ALA A 113 6.05 12.31 -16.98
CA ALA A 113 6.72 12.77 -18.19
C ALA A 113 5.82 12.76 -19.44
N PHE A 114 4.92 11.79 -19.55
CA PHE A 114 3.92 11.68 -20.62
C PHE A 114 2.63 12.46 -20.34
N ASN A 115 2.53 13.15 -19.19
CA ASN A 115 1.35 13.89 -18.78
C ASN A 115 0.08 13.00 -18.72
N GLN A 116 0.23 11.77 -18.23
CA GLN A 116 -0.84 10.80 -18.00
C GLN A 116 -1.40 10.86 -16.57
N THR A 117 -0.78 11.62 -15.67
CA THR A 117 -1.23 11.79 -14.28
C THR A 117 -1.15 13.24 -13.83
N GLU A 118 -2.13 13.65 -13.01
CA GLU A 118 -2.16 14.95 -12.34
C GLU A 118 -1.72 14.88 -10.87
N GLU A 119 -1.36 13.70 -10.35
CA GLU A 119 -1.00 13.47 -8.95
C GLU A 119 0.10 14.43 -8.48
N PHE A 120 1.14 14.55 -9.31
CA PHE A 120 2.31 15.41 -9.08
C PHE A 120 2.16 16.80 -9.69
N SER A 121 0.96 17.18 -10.15
CA SER A 121 0.71 18.52 -10.68
C SER A 121 1.10 19.58 -9.64
N GLY A 122 1.95 20.51 -10.05
CA GLY A 122 2.52 21.49 -9.15
C GLY A 122 3.78 21.02 -8.42
N LEU A 123 4.30 19.80 -8.60
CA LEU A 123 5.65 19.41 -8.16
C LEU A 123 6.63 19.24 -9.33
N THR A 124 6.19 19.50 -10.56
CA THR A 124 6.97 19.33 -11.80
C THR A 124 8.09 20.36 -12.02
N ASP A 125 8.40 21.20 -11.03
CA ASP A 125 9.61 22.03 -10.95
C ASP A 125 10.67 21.45 -9.99
N PHE A 126 10.45 20.23 -9.50
CA PHE A 126 11.42 19.40 -8.79
C PHE A 126 11.86 18.23 -9.67
N ASP A 127 13.03 17.66 -9.40
CA ASP A 127 13.30 16.29 -9.83
C ASP A 127 12.33 15.37 -9.06
N LEU A 128 11.53 14.57 -9.76
CA LEU A 128 10.69 13.54 -9.15
C LEU A 128 11.36 12.19 -9.38
N MET A 129 11.82 11.58 -8.29
CA MET A 129 12.68 10.40 -8.29
C MET A 129 11.90 9.17 -7.82
N MET A 130 11.89 8.14 -8.67
CA MET A 130 11.17 6.90 -8.41
C MET A 130 12.12 5.72 -8.56
N MET A 131 12.06 4.80 -7.62
CA MET A 131 12.94 3.62 -7.55
C MET A 131 12.08 2.40 -7.34
N ASP A 132 12.20 1.41 -8.23
CA ASP A 132 11.60 0.12 -8.00
C ASP A 132 12.33 -0.55 -6.83
N VAL A 133 11.58 -1.12 -5.90
CA VAL A 133 12.18 -1.72 -4.71
C VAL A 133 12.94 -2.99 -5.13
N ARG A 134 14.17 -3.16 -4.64
CA ARG A 134 14.97 -4.37 -4.87
C ARG A 134 14.15 -5.66 -4.71
N GLY A 135 14.33 -6.63 -5.62
CA GLY A 135 13.63 -7.92 -5.55
C GLY A 135 12.23 -7.94 -6.16
N THR A 136 11.73 -6.84 -6.72
CA THR A 136 10.35 -6.80 -7.24
C THR A 136 10.33 -6.71 -8.76
N TYR A 137 10.75 -5.60 -9.34
CA TYR A 137 10.79 -5.37 -10.79
C TYR A 137 12.20 -5.55 -11.35
N HIS A 138 12.35 -5.21 -12.63
CA HIS A 138 13.64 -5.19 -13.32
C HIS A 138 14.67 -4.35 -12.51
N PRO A 139 15.95 -4.77 -12.39
CA PRO A 139 16.60 -5.90 -13.08
C PRO A 139 16.63 -7.24 -12.34
N ASN A 140 16.24 -7.27 -11.06
CA ASN A 140 16.42 -8.46 -10.21
C ASN A 140 15.11 -8.86 -9.53
N PRO A 141 14.04 -9.20 -10.29
CA PRO A 141 12.79 -9.67 -9.70
C PRO A 141 13.01 -11.01 -8.99
N LEU A 142 12.48 -11.17 -7.79
CA LEU A 142 12.49 -12.45 -7.10
C LEU A 142 11.71 -13.48 -7.91
N ASN A 143 12.24 -14.70 -8.00
CA ASN A 143 11.59 -15.79 -8.71
C ASN A 143 10.56 -16.44 -7.79
N VAL A 144 9.37 -15.84 -7.77
CA VAL A 144 8.24 -16.29 -6.95
C VAL A 144 7.27 -17.15 -7.74
N SER A 145 6.76 -18.19 -7.09
CA SER A 145 5.82 -19.15 -7.68
C SER A 145 4.40 -18.83 -7.22
N LEU A 146 3.61 -18.30 -8.16
CA LEU A 146 2.24 -17.87 -7.92
C LEU A 146 1.29 -19.06 -7.69
N ASP A 147 1.51 -20.17 -8.39
CA ASP A 147 0.78 -21.42 -8.25
C ASP A 147 0.94 -22.01 -6.84
N ARG A 148 2.17 -22.02 -6.31
CA ARG A 148 2.41 -22.46 -4.93
C ARG A 148 1.77 -21.52 -3.92
N TYR A 149 1.90 -20.20 -4.13
CA TYR A 149 1.27 -19.23 -3.24
C TYR A 149 -0.25 -19.34 -3.23
N SER A 150 -0.88 -19.47 -4.40
CA SER A 150 -2.33 -19.64 -4.53
C SER A 150 -2.83 -20.90 -3.81
N GLY A 151 -2.01 -21.96 -3.78
CA GLY A 151 -2.29 -23.17 -3.01
C GLY A 151 -2.24 -23.00 -1.48
N LEU A 152 -1.66 -21.90 -0.98
CA LEU A 152 -1.67 -21.54 0.44
C LEU A 152 -2.93 -20.76 0.84
N MET A 153 -3.68 -20.25 -0.14
CA MET A 153 -4.92 -19.53 0.12
C MET A 153 -6.05 -20.50 0.45
N GLY A 154 -6.82 -20.20 1.48
CA GLY A 154 -7.92 -21.05 1.90
C GLY A 154 -8.35 -20.81 3.35
N PRO A 155 -9.22 -21.68 3.89
CA PRO A 155 -9.57 -21.62 5.30
C PRO A 155 -8.32 -21.78 6.16
N TYR A 156 -8.26 -21.02 7.25
CA TYR A 156 -7.18 -21.13 8.21
C TYR A 156 -7.25 -22.49 8.96
N PRO A 157 -6.10 -23.03 9.43
CA PRO A 157 -6.07 -24.32 10.11
C PRO A 157 -6.79 -24.25 11.46
N ILE A 158 -7.64 -25.23 11.76
CA ILE A 158 -8.34 -25.37 13.06
C ILE A 158 -7.83 -26.58 13.86
N THR A 159 -6.97 -27.40 13.26
CA THR A 159 -6.27 -28.51 13.91
C THR A 159 -4.76 -28.38 13.75
N GLN A 160 -4.01 -29.05 14.64
CA GLN A 160 -2.55 -29.14 14.56
C GLN A 160 -2.10 -29.72 13.20
N THR A 161 -2.78 -30.76 12.70
CA THR A 161 -2.43 -31.41 11.43
C THR A 161 -2.62 -30.50 10.22
N GLU A 162 -3.69 -29.73 10.18
CA GLU A 162 -3.90 -28.72 9.14
C GLU A 162 -2.83 -27.62 9.22
N PHE A 163 -2.49 -27.18 10.44
CA PHE A 163 -1.44 -26.18 10.65
C PHE A 163 -0.08 -26.69 10.17
N ASP A 164 0.31 -27.90 10.54
CA ASP A 164 1.58 -28.50 10.14
C ASP A 164 1.66 -28.66 8.61
N THR A 165 0.53 -28.99 7.97
CA THR A 165 0.43 -29.10 6.51
C THR A 165 0.64 -27.74 5.83
N LEU A 166 -0.06 -26.70 6.30
CA LEU A 166 0.08 -25.34 5.77
C LEU A 166 1.46 -24.77 6.05
N TYR A 167 2.02 -25.00 7.24
CA TYR A 167 3.35 -24.59 7.64
C TYR A 167 4.42 -25.21 6.73
N LYS A 168 4.31 -26.52 6.46
CA LYS A 168 5.20 -27.21 5.53
C LYS A 168 5.08 -26.66 4.11
N ALA A 169 3.86 -26.49 3.60
CA ALA A 169 3.64 -25.96 2.26
C ALA A 169 4.19 -24.53 2.10
N SER A 170 4.01 -23.68 3.12
CA SER A 170 4.54 -22.31 3.15
C SER A 170 6.07 -22.31 3.18
N THR A 171 6.67 -23.20 3.98
CA THR A 171 8.13 -23.37 4.05
C THR A 171 8.70 -23.84 2.70
N ASP A 172 8.08 -24.83 2.06
CA ASP A 172 8.49 -25.36 0.76
C ASP A 172 8.34 -24.29 -0.36
N ALA A 173 7.36 -23.39 -0.25
CA ALA A 173 7.18 -22.26 -1.17
C ALA A 173 8.31 -21.22 -0.99
N ILE A 174 8.56 -20.76 0.23
CA ILE A 174 9.60 -19.77 0.53
C ILE A 174 10.99 -20.32 0.17
N GLN A 175 11.29 -21.58 0.51
CA GLN A 175 12.56 -22.21 0.14
C GLN A 175 12.77 -22.21 -1.37
N SER A 176 11.71 -22.48 -2.14
CA SER A 176 11.77 -22.41 -3.61
C SER A 176 12.10 -21.00 -4.10
N TRP A 177 11.57 -19.96 -3.46
CA TRP A 177 11.86 -18.58 -3.84
C TRP A 177 13.32 -18.23 -3.51
N THR A 178 13.83 -18.70 -2.37
CA THR A 178 15.24 -18.56 -1.98
C THR A 178 16.16 -19.21 -3.01
N ASP A 179 15.87 -20.45 -3.41
CA ASP A 179 16.73 -21.25 -4.29
C ASP A 179 16.73 -20.75 -5.74
N LEU A 180 15.60 -20.19 -6.21
CA LEU A 180 15.41 -19.80 -7.61
C LEU A 180 15.69 -18.32 -7.89
N SER A 181 15.76 -17.47 -6.87
CA SER A 181 16.00 -16.04 -7.04
C SER A 181 17.47 -15.73 -7.29
N TYR A 182 17.72 -14.67 -8.05
CA TYR A 182 19.07 -14.20 -8.38
C TYR A 182 19.21 -12.70 -8.05
N PRO A 183 20.38 -12.24 -7.57
CA PRO A 183 21.54 -13.02 -7.14
C PRO A 183 21.26 -14.00 -5.98
N PRO A 184 22.01 -15.11 -5.83
CA PRO A 184 21.77 -16.06 -4.75
C PRO A 184 21.82 -15.39 -3.36
N GLY A 185 20.83 -15.69 -2.52
CA GLY A 185 20.71 -15.09 -1.18
C GLY A 185 20.01 -13.72 -1.14
N ILE A 186 19.56 -13.19 -2.29
CA ILE A 186 18.84 -11.90 -2.36
C ILE A 186 17.66 -11.80 -1.38
N LEU A 187 16.95 -12.90 -1.14
CA LEU A 187 15.74 -12.94 -0.30
C LEU A 187 15.99 -12.44 1.15
N GLU A 188 17.22 -12.52 1.64
CA GLU A 188 17.60 -12.03 2.98
C GLU A 188 17.79 -10.50 3.03
N TYR A 189 17.89 -9.84 1.88
CA TYR A 189 18.36 -8.45 1.75
C TYR A 189 17.40 -7.56 0.94
N VAL A 190 16.11 -7.91 0.92
CA VAL A 190 15.03 -7.14 0.26
C VAL A 190 14.22 -6.26 1.21
N GLY A 191 14.49 -6.34 2.51
CA GLY A 191 13.79 -5.56 3.54
C GLY A 191 14.08 -4.06 3.48
N THR A 192 13.24 -3.29 4.19
CA THR A 192 13.34 -1.83 4.30
C THR A 192 14.71 -1.37 4.80
N LYS A 193 15.35 -2.14 5.67
CA LYS A 193 16.71 -1.87 6.16
C LYS A 193 17.71 -1.65 5.02
N GLU A 194 17.62 -2.45 3.97
CA GLU A 194 18.47 -2.31 2.80
C GLU A 194 17.92 -1.31 1.78
N VAL A 195 16.60 -1.19 1.63
CA VAL A 195 15.96 -0.23 0.70
C VAL A 195 16.30 1.23 1.04
N ILE A 196 16.34 1.60 2.32
CA ILE A 196 16.70 2.97 2.72
C ILE A 196 18.14 3.33 2.36
N GLN A 197 19.03 2.33 2.25
CA GLN A 197 20.41 2.53 1.81
C GLN A 197 20.47 2.78 0.30
N ASP A 198 19.53 2.25 -0.47
CA ASP A 198 19.42 2.52 -1.91
C ASP A 198 18.98 3.95 -2.15
N PHE A 199 17.97 4.43 -1.42
CA PHE A 199 17.57 5.83 -1.46
C PHE A 199 18.74 6.76 -1.14
N GLU A 200 19.55 6.42 -0.13
CA GLU A 200 20.75 7.20 0.20
C GLU A 200 21.81 7.14 -0.90
N SER A 201 22.01 5.97 -1.52
CA SER A 201 22.95 5.80 -2.62
C SER A 201 22.56 6.63 -3.84
N ILE A 202 21.26 6.69 -4.17
CA ILE A 202 20.70 7.54 -5.23
C ILE A 202 20.87 9.02 -4.89
N ARG A 203 20.52 9.45 -3.66
CA ARG A 203 20.74 10.85 -3.22
C ARG A 203 22.20 11.27 -3.41
N ARG A 204 23.14 10.43 -2.97
CA ARG A 204 24.59 10.67 -3.11
C ARG A 204 25.05 10.69 -4.57
N ALA A 205 24.51 9.81 -5.41
CA ALA A 205 24.83 9.77 -6.84
C ALA A 205 24.36 11.04 -7.57
N LEU A 206 23.16 11.52 -7.23
CA LEU A 206 22.55 12.75 -7.77
C LEU A 206 23.08 14.04 -7.13
N CYS A 207 23.91 13.93 -6.09
CA CYS A 207 24.56 15.06 -5.40
C CYS A 207 23.60 16.04 -4.70
N TYR A 208 22.39 15.60 -4.34
CA TYR A 208 21.49 16.37 -3.50
C TYR A 208 21.92 16.30 -2.03
N ASP A 209 21.88 17.41 -1.29
CA ASP A 209 22.22 17.42 0.14
C ASP A 209 21.15 16.74 1.01
N THR A 210 19.89 17.01 0.70
CA THR A 210 18.69 16.46 1.35
C THR A 210 17.69 15.99 0.29
N ILE A 211 16.77 15.09 0.66
CA ILE A 211 15.63 14.72 -0.19
C ILE A 211 14.33 15.21 0.43
N ASN A 212 13.34 15.56 -0.38
CA ASN A 212 11.94 15.55 0.05
C ASN A 212 11.37 14.15 -0.24
N PHE A 213 10.34 13.72 0.49
CA PHE A 213 9.80 12.37 0.32
C PHE A 213 8.28 12.37 0.46
N ILE A 214 7.58 11.79 -0.51
CA ILE A 214 6.18 11.37 -0.38
C ILE A 214 6.16 9.83 -0.30
N GLY A 215 5.92 9.30 0.89
CA GLY A 215 5.80 7.86 1.12
C GLY A 215 4.34 7.50 1.34
N ALA A 216 3.73 6.79 0.39
CA ALA A 216 2.36 6.33 0.50
C ALA A 216 2.31 4.87 0.97
N SER A 217 1.27 4.49 1.72
CA SER A 217 1.06 3.10 2.16
C SER A 217 2.33 2.54 2.83
N TYR A 218 2.84 1.37 2.45
CA TYR A 218 4.10 0.83 2.97
C TYR A 218 5.34 1.73 2.69
N GLY A 219 5.28 2.58 1.67
CA GLY A 219 6.30 3.61 1.43
C GLY A 219 6.37 4.66 2.53
N SER A 220 5.30 4.84 3.32
CA SER A 220 5.34 5.67 4.53
C SER A 220 6.32 5.11 5.55
N PHE A 221 6.33 3.78 5.74
CA PHE A 221 7.21 3.11 6.67
C PHE A 221 8.67 3.29 6.24
N ARG A 222 8.96 3.09 4.95
CA ARG A 222 10.30 3.30 4.38
C ARG A 222 10.77 4.74 4.48
N ALA A 223 9.90 5.72 4.21
CA ALA A 223 10.22 7.13 4.36
C ALA A 223 10.51 7.50 5.82
N ALA A 224 9.70 7.00 6.78
CA ALA A 224 9.97 7.16 8.20
C ALA A 224 11.32 6.55 8.61
N GLN A 225 11.63 5.34 8.13
CA GLN A 225 12.90 4.67 8.43
C GLN A 225 14.11 5.38 7.81
N TYR A 226 13.99 5.90 6.58
CA TYR A 226 15.05 6.70 5.96
C TYR A 226 15.37 7.92 6.83
N ALA A 227 14.34 8.63 7.27
CA ALA A 227 14.53 9.85 8.05
C ALA A 227 15.00 9.57 9.49
N ALA A 228 14.69 8.41 10.06
CA ALA A 228 15.27 7.95 11.32
C ALA A 228 16.78 7.60 11.20
N VAL A 229 17.20 6.98 10.09
CA VAL A 229 18.59 6.57 9.85
C VAL A 229 19.47 7.71 9.33
N TYR A 230 18.92 8.64 8.55
CA TYR A 230 19.62 9.78 7.96
C TYR A 230 19.01 11.13 8.36
N PRO A 231 18.89 11.47 9.66
CA PRO A 231 18.17 12.66 10.11
C PRO A 231 18.68 13.98 9.51
N ASN A 232 19.96 14.05 9.14
CA ASN A 232 20.57 15.23 8.53
C ASN A 232 20.43 15.31 6.99
N ARG A 233 19.72 14.36 6.37
CA ARG A 233 19.50 14.25 4.92
C ARG A 233 18.02 14.39 4.54
N VAL A 234 17.20 14.83 5.49
CA VAL A 234 15.75 14.95 5.39
C VAL A 234 15.36 16.39 5.07
N GLY A 235 14.55 16.58 4.03
CA GLY A 235 13.83 17.81 3.71
C GLY A 235 12.37 17.71 4.18
N ASN A 236 11.41 17.93 3.27
CA ASN A 236 9.98 17.85 3.57
C ASN A 236 9.46 16.43 3.33
N PHE A 237 8.99 15.76 4.38
CA PHE A 237 8.49 14.38 4.34
C PHE A 237 6.96 14.34 4.56
N ALA A 238 6.25 13.72 3.63
CA ALA A 238 4.81 13.47 3.68
C ALA A 238 4.56 11.96 3.66
N LEU A 239 3.83 11.46 4.65
CA LEU A 239 3.57 10.05 4.86
C LEU A 239 2.06 9.76 4.72
N ASP A 240 1.65 9.33 3.55
CA ASP A 240 0.24 9.16 3.20
C ASP A 240 -0.26 7.75 3.53
N SER A 241 -1.32 7.62 4.33
CA SER A 241 -1.92 6.33 4.70
C SER A 241 -0.92 5.39 5.38
N VAL A 242 -0.53 5.79 6.60
CA VAL A 242 0.69 5.28 7.25
C VAL A 242 0.62 3.82 7.67
N ALA A 243 1.60 3.02 7.21
CA ALA A 243 1.96 1.75 7.81
C ALA A 243 2.72 1.98 9.15
N PRO A 244 2.25 1.42 10.28
CA PRO A 244 2.77 1.69 11.59
C PRO A 244 4.09 0.95 11.82
N HIS A 245 4.85 1.41 12.81
CA HIS A 245 5.99 0.68 13.34
C HIS A 245 5.81 0.43 14.84
N GLY A 246 6.35 -0.68 15.34
CA GLY A 246 6.29 -1.03 16.76
C GLY A 246 4.92 -1.55 17.22
N VAL A 247 4.05 -1.90 16.26
CA VAL A 247 2.76 -2.54 16.52
C VAL A 247 2.90 -4.04 16.25
N SER A 248 2.28 -4.88 17.08
CA SER A 248 2.27 -6.32 16.81
C SER A 248 1.36 -6.63 15.63
N LEU A 249 1.69 -7.65 14.83
CA LEU A 249 0.81 -8.13 13.75
C LEU A 249 -0.61 -8.45 14.23
N PHE A 250 -0.74 -8.88 15.48
CA PHE A 250 -2.05 -9.12 16.09
C PHE A 250 -2.87 -7.82 16.21
N GLN A 251 -2.26 -6.76 16.73
CA GLN A 251 -2.91 -5.46 16.84
C GLN A 251 -3.18 -4.86 15.45
N GLU A 252 -2.25 -5.01 14.51
CA GLU A 252 -2.47 -4.57 13.13
C GLU A 252 -3.69 -5.26 12.50
N ALA A 253 -3.80 -6.58 12.65
CA ALA A 253 -4.97 -7.32 12.18
C ALA A 253 -6.28 -6.82 12.83
N GLN A 254 -6.26 -6.50 14.13
CA GLN A 254 -7.43 -5.95 14.82
C GLN A 254 -7.85 -4.59 14.25
N ASP A 255 -6.88 -3.69 14.04
CA ASP A 255 -7.15 -2.36 13.51
C ASP A 255 -7.67 -2.42 12.07
N GLN A 256 -7.09 -3.30 11.26
CA GLN A 256 -7.51 -3.54 9.89
C GLN A 256 -8.93 -4.15 9.83
N ILE A 257 -9.24 -5.13 10.68
CA ILE A 257 -10.60 -5.65 10.81
C ILE A 257 -11.56 -4.51 11.16
N ALA A 258 -11.24 -3.69 12.17
CA ALA A 258 -12.07 -2.56 12.56
C ALA A 258 -12.28 -1.58 11.39
N ALA A 259 -11.24 -1.29 10.61
CA ALA A 259 -11.30 -0.45 9.43
C ALA A 259 -12.18 -1.02 8.31
N ALA A 260 -12.02 -2.29 7.96
CA ALA A 260 -12.84 -2.95 6.94
C ALA A 260 -14.33 -2.95 7.33
N ASN A 261 -14.64 -3.13 8.61
CA ASN A 261 -16.02 -3.03 9.10
C ASN A 261 -16.58 -1.62 8.99
N ARG A 262 -15.77 -0.60 9.28
CA ARG A 262 -16.18 0.78 9.03
C ARG A 262 -16.43 1.00 7.54
N GLY A 263 -15.59 0.47 6.65
CA GLY A 263 -15.80 0.49 5.20
C GLY A 263 -17.17 -0.09 4.81
N LEU A 264 -17.59 -1.22 5.40
CA LEU A 264 -18.92 -1.74 5.09
C LEU A 264 -20.06 -0.89 5.68
N LEU A 265 -19.87 -0.32 6.87
CA LEU A 265 -20.85 0.64 7.42
C LEU A 265 -20.91 1.92 6.58
N ARG A 266 -19.83 2.30 5.91
CA ARG A 266 -19.81 3.39 4.93
C ARG A 266 -20.59 3.05 3.67
N ALA A 267 -20.41 1.85 3.13
CA ALA A 267 -21.26 1.35 2.06
C ALA A 267 -22.75 1.35 2.47
N ASP A 268 -23.08 0.96 3.71
CA ASP A 268 -24.47 1.05 4.19
C ASP A 268 -24.94 2.50 4.31
N ALA A 269 -24.14 3.41 4.86
CA ALA A 269 -24.46 4.83 4.95
C ALA A 269 -24.70 5.45 3.57
N TYR A 270 -23.85 5.12 2.58
CA TYR A 270 -24.03 5.52 1.18
C TYR A 270 -25.36 5.00 0.65
N CYS A 271 -25.67 3.71 0.85
CA CYS A 271 -26.94 3.11 0.46
C CYS A 271 -28.15 3.81 1.10
N GLN A 272 -28.08 4.16 2.39
CA GLN A 272 -29.16 4.87 3.08
C GLN A 272 -29.37 6.28 2.53
N ASN A 273 -28.33 6.93 2.03
CA ASN A 273 -28.40 8.27 1.46
C ASN A 273 -28.75 8.27 -0.04
N ASN A 274 -28.54 7.16 -0.76
CA ASN A 274 -28.78 7.06 -2.19
C ASN A 274 -30.14 6.39 -2.51
N ASN A 275 -31.03 7.07 -3.23
CA ASN A 275 -32.35 6.54 -3.60
C ASN A 275 -32.30 5.36 -4.59
N SER A 276 -31.21 5.23 -5.34
CA SER A 276 -31.00 4.14 -6.30
C SER A 276 -30.50 2.86 -5.64
N CYS A 277 -30.13 2.88 -4.35
CA CYS A 277 -29.66 1.67 -3.68
C CYS A 277 -30.80 0.65 -3.50
N PRO A 278 -30.66 -0.61 -3.96
CA PRO A 278 -31.71 -1.63 -3.84
C PRO A 278 -32.03 -2.04 -2.39
N PHE A 279 -31.14 -1.71 -1.45
CA PHE A 279 -31.27 -2.09 -0.05
C PHE A 279 -31.72 -0.94 0.88
N LYS A 280 -31.92 0.27 0.34
CA LYS A 280 -32.27 1.48 1.13
C LYS A 280 -33.51 1.28 2.02
N SER A 281 -34.57 0.67 1.48
CA SER A 281 -35.84 0.48 2.21
C SER A 281 -35.71 -0.47 3.42
N GLN A 282 -34.59 -1.16 3.57
CA GLN A 282 -34.31 -2.10 4.66
C GLN A 282 -33.62 -1.44 5.86
N GLY A 283 -33.30 -0.15 5.76
CA GLY A 283 -32.77 0.67 6.85
C GLY A 283 -31.31 0.39 7.20
N LYS A 284 -30.81 1.09 8.23
CA LYS A 284 -29.42 0.99 8.70
C LYS A 284 -29.01 -0.46 8.97
N GLY A 285 -27.81 -0.82 8.53
CA GLY A 285 -27.22 -2.15 8.65
C GLY A 285 -27.75 -3.17 7.62
N SER A 286 -28.37 -2.70 6.54
CA SER A 286 -28.84 -3.53 5.43
C SER A 286 -27.69 -4.24 4.70
N ILE A 287 -26.62 -3.52 4.37
CA ILE A 287 -25.48 -4.04 3.60
C ILE A 287 -24.73 -5.14 4.37
N PRO A 288 -24.32 -4.96 5.64
CA PRO A 288 -23.75 -6.05 6.45
C PRO A 288 -24.62 -7.31 6.50
N LYS A 289 -25.94 -7.17 6.61
CA LYS A 289 -26.86 -8.31 6.61
C LYS A 289 -26.90 -9.01 5.24
N LYS A 290 -26.80 -8.27 4.13
CA LYS A 290 -26.76 -8.85 2.78
C LYS A 290 -25.49 -9.64 2.52
N VAL A 291 -24.34 -9.15 2.97
CA VAL A 291 -23.07 -9.89 2.89
C VAL A 291 -23.20 -11.24 3.60
N LEU A 292 -23.70 -11.24 4.85
CA LEU A 292 -23.92 -12.48 5.61
C LEU A 292 -24.95 -13.42 4.95
N ALA A 293 -26.01 -12.88 4.35
CA ALA A 293 -27.00 -13.70 3.67
C ALA A 293 -26.47 -14.31 2.37
N ALA A 294 -25.66 -13.57 1.60
CA ALA A 294 -25.01 -14.09 0.39
C ALA A 294 -24.01 -15.21 0.75
N ALA A 295 -23.18 -14.97 1.77
CA ALA A 295 -22.28 -15.96 2.36
C ALA A 295 -22.95 -17.29 2.72
N GLN A 296 -24.11 -17.23 3.38
CA GLN A 296 -24.85 -18.40 3.85
C GLN A 296 -25.48 -19.24 2.73
N LYS A 297 -25.59 -18.68 1.51
CA LYS A 297 -26.11 -19.40 0.34
C LYS A 297 -25.04 -20.19 -0.41
N THR A 298 -23.78 -20.11 0.02
CA THR A 298 -22.65 -20.77 -0.67
C THR A 298 -22.63 -22.29 -0.47
N PRO A 299 -22.06 -23.08 -1.41
CA PRO A 299 -21.44 -22.65 -2.67
C PRO A 299 -22.45 -22.08 -3.68
N LEU A 300 -22.11 -20.95 -4.29
CA LEU A 300 -22.89 -20.29 -5.35
C LEU A 300 -22.27 -20.55 -6.72
N ILE A 301 -23.09 -20.51 -7.76
CA ILE A 301 -22.58 -20.62 -9.14
C ILE A 301 -22.11 -19.24 -9.58
N ALA A 302 -20.95 -19.19 -10.24
CA ALA A 302 -20.56 -18.05 -11.06
C ALA A 302 -20.82 -18.38 -12.52
N SER A 303 -21.97 -17.94 -13.05
CA SER A 303 -22.41 -18.27 -14.41
C SER A 303 -21.41 -17.80 -15.47
N TYR A 304 -20.79 -16.63 -15.26
CA TYR A 304 -19.73 -16.12 -16.12
C TYR A 304 -18.50 -17.04 -16.18
N CYS A 305 -18.23 -17.76 -15.08
CA CYS A 305 -17.05 -18.62 -14.94
C CYS A 305 -17.25 -20.03 -15.47
N ILE A 306 -18.47 -20.47 -15.77
CA ILE A 306 -18.73 -21.83 -16.26
C ILE A 306 -17.97 -22.12 -17.57
N ASN A 307 -17.81 -21.10 -18.42
CA ASN A 307 -17.09 -21.20 -19.70
C ASN A 307 -15.77 -20.41 -19.71
N SER A 308 -15.29 -19.99 -18.54
CA SER A 308 -14.06 -19.20 -18.41
C SER A 308 -13.03 -19.99 -17.64
N THR A 309 -11.80 -20.05 -18.16
CA THR A 309 -10.65 -20.50 -17.37
C THR A 309 -10.15 -19.42 -16.42
N ASN A 310 -10.66 -18.18 -16.56
CA ASN A 310 -10.11 -17.00 -15.91
C ASN A 310 -10.75 -16.69 -14.56
N CYS A 311 -11.64 -17.55 -14.05
CA CYS A 311 -12.24 -17.37 -12.72
C CYS A 311 -12.76 -18.69 -12.18
N THR A 312 -12.99 -18.74 -10.88
CA THR A 312 -13.33 -19.97 -10.17
C THR A 312 -14.84 -20.12 -9.94
N SER A 313 -15.37 -21.35 -10.11
CA SER A 313 -16.72 -21.75 -9.76
C SER A 313 -16.68 -23.20 -9.22
N PRO A 314 -17.33 -23.52 -8.10
CA PRO A 314 -18.27 -22.69 -7.35
C PRO A 314 -17.60 -21.62 -6.48
N VAL A 315 -18.34 -20.54 -6.21
CA VAL A 315 -17.95 -19.44 -5.32
C VAL A 315 -18.34 -19.79 -3.88
N THR A 316 -17.34 -19.84 -3.00
CA THR A 316 -17.50 -20.15 -1.58
C THR A 316 -17.73 -18.90 -0.73
N ALA A 317 -18.07 -19.11 0.54
CA ALA A 317 -18.05 -18.08 1.58
C ALA A 317 -16.75 -17.27 1.56
N SER A 318 -15.59 -17.94 1.53
CA SER A 318 -14.29 -17.28 1.54
C SER A 318 -14.06 -16.41 0.28
N ASN A 319 -14.57 -16.84 -0.88
CA ASN A 319 -14.47 -16.03 -2.10
C ASN A 319 -15.26 -14.71 -1.99
N ILE A 320 -16.47 -14.75 -1.42
CA ILE A 320 -17.27 -13.53 -1.19
C ILE A 320 -16.57 -12.60 -0.18
N GLN A 321 -15.96 -13.14 0.88
CA GLN A 321 -15.17 -12.35 1.85
C GLN A 321 -14.06 -11.58 1.15
N VAL A 322 -13.26 -12.32 0.38
CA VAL A 322 -12.10 -11.81 -0.34
C VAL A 322 -12.50 -10.77 -1.39
N GLY A 323 -13.50 -11.08 -2.24
CA GLY A 323 -13.97 -10.14 -3.25
C GLY A 323 -14.54 -8.85 -2.64
N LEU A 324 -15.26 -8.96 -1.52
CA LEU A 324 -15.76 -7.79 -0.79
C LEU A 324 -14.62 -6.97 -0.17
N GLN A 325 -13.64 -7.63 0.46
CA GLN A 325 -12.47 -6.97 1.00
C GLN A 325 -11.75 -6.17 -0.09
N ASN A 326 -11.51 -6.78 -1.25
CA ASN A 326 -10.88 -6.12 -2.40
C ASN A 326 -11.69 -4.92 -2.91
N SER A 327 -13.02 -5.06 -2.95
CA SER A 327 -13.91 -3.97 -3.39
C SER A 327 -13.93 -2.78 -2.41
N LEU A 328 -13.45 -2.97 -1.19
CA LEU A 328 -13.31 -1.92 -0.18
C LEU A 328 -11.87 -1.36 -0.11
N LEU A 329 -10.93 -1.86 -0.92
CA LEU A 329 -9.56 -1.35 -1.03
C LEU A 329 -9.46 -0.26 -2.09
N GLY A 330 -8.56 0.70 -1.89
CA GLY A 330 -8.40 1.82 -2.83
C GLY A 330 -9.66 2.67 -2.85
N GLN A 331 -10.18 2.95 -4.05
CA GLN A 331 -11.39 3.74 -4.30
C GLN A 331 -12.59 2.79 -4.40
N PRO A 332 -13.41 2.64 -3.34
CA PRO A 332 -14.52 1.70 -3.37
C PRO A 332 -15.65 2.18 -4.28
N ASP A 333 -16.14 1.30 -5.16
CA ASP A 333 -17.39 1.47 -5.92
C ASP A 333 -18.54 0.77 -5.18
N PHE A 334 -19.26 1.54 -4.35
CA PHE A 334 -20.38 1.02 -3.57
C PHE A 334 -21.55 0.50 -4.43
N PRO A 335 -21.99 1.18 -5.51
CA PRO A 335 -22.97 0.63 -6.46
C PRO A 335 -22.61 -0.77 -6.99
N THR A 336 -21.35 -0.99 -7.38
CA THR A 336 -20.89 -2.30 -7.86
C THR A 336 -20.97 -3.36 -6.75
N ILE A 337 -20.61 -3.03 -5.51
CA ILE A 337 -20.81 -3.92 -4.36
C ILE A 337 -22.28 -4.28 -4.17
N PHE A 338 -23.20 -3.30 -4.28
CA PHE A 338 -24.63 -3.57 -4.12
C PHE A 338 -25.17 -4.49 -5.21
N LYS A 339 -24.74 -4.27 -6.46
CA LYS A 339 -25.07 -5.13 -7.60
C LYS A 339 -24.56 -6.56 -7.41
N ALA A 340 -23.32 -6.72 -6.94
CA ALA A 340 -22.73 -8.02 -6.62
C ALA A 340 -23.55 -8.76 -5.54
N LEU A 341 -23.94 -8.05 -4.47
CA LEU A 341 -24.77 -8.61 -3.41
C LEU A 341 -26.16 -9.00 -3.91
N GLU A 342 -26.79 -8.17 -4.74
CA GLU A 342 -28.11 -8.47 -5.30
C GLU A 342 -28.09 -9.75 -6.15
N GLN A 343 -27.10 -9.90 -7.03
CA GLN A 343 -26.94 -11.10 -7.86
C GLN A 343 -26.65 -12.34 -7.02
N ALA A 344 -25.74 -12.24 -6.05
CA ALA A 344 -25.38 -13.36 -5.18
C ALA A 344 -26.60 -13.85 -4.38
N LEU A 345 -27.46 -12.94 -3.94
CA LEU A 345 -28.71 -13.28 -3.26
C LEU A 345 -29.73 -13.96 -4.18
N GLN A 346 -29.62 -13.81 -5.50
CA GLN A 346 -30.44 -14.51 -6.50
C GLN A 346 -29.84 -15.85 -6.94
N GLY A 347 -28.63 -16.19 -6.47
CA GLY A 347 -27.96 -17.46 -6.73
C GLY A 347 -26.76 -17.38 -7.68
N ASP A 348 -26.43 -16.19 -8.19
CA ASP A 348 -25.29 -15.97 -9.09
C ASP A 348 -24.23 -15.09 -8.42
N ALA A 349 -23.07 -15.66 -8.12
CA ALA A 349 -21.96 -14.95 -7.49
C ALA A 349 -20.85 -14.59 -8.48
N SER A 350 -21.15 -14.43 -9.77
CA SER A 350 -20.16 -14.08 -10.80
C SER A 350 -19.33 -12.84 -10.45
N LEU A 351 -19.93 -11.84 -9.81
CA LEU A 351 -19.23 -10.61 -9.40
C LEU A 351 -18.37 -10.77 -8.13
N PHE A 352 -18.48 -11.88 -7.42
CA PHE A 352 -17.57 -12.28 -6.33
C PHE A 352 -16.66 -13.43 -6.74
N ALA A 353 -16.73 -13.88 -7.99
CA ALA A 353 -15.85 -14.92 -8.47
C ALA A 353 -14.44 -14.36 -8.56
N ILE A 354 -13.54 -14.97 -7.80
CA ILE A 354 -12.11 -14.66 -7.84
C ILE A 354 -11.62 -15.04 -9.24
N ALA A 355 -11.08 -14.06 -9.97
CA ALA A 355 -10.39 -14.31 -11.22
C ALA A 355 -9.19 -15.25 -10.97
N THR A 356 -8.87 -16.18 -11.86
CA THR A 356 -7.56 -16.85 -11.79
C THR A 356 -6.50 -15.79 -12.09
N GLY A 357 -5.71 -15.39 -11.10
CA GLY A 357 -4.86 -14.20 -11.20
C GLY A 357 -5.49 -12.92 -10.63
N ASP A 358 -6.50 -13.02 -9.76
CA ASP A 358 -7.02 -11.93 -8.92
C ASP A 358 -5.87 -11.20 -8.19
N PRO A 359 -5.99 -9.94 -7.74
CA PRO A 359 -4.89 -9.17 -7.15
C PRO A 359 -4.19 -9.84 -5.97
N ILE A 360 -4.88 -10.73 -5.24
CA ILE A 360 -4.26 -11.49 -4.15
C ILE A 360 -3.32 -12.57 -4.69
N SER A 361 -3.53 -13.00 -5.92
CA SER A 361 -2.75 -13.96 -6.69
C SER A 361 -2.08 -13.31 -7.90
N ASP A 362 -1.56 -12.09 -7.77
CA ASP A 362 -0.63 -11.54 -8.74
C ASP A 362 0.81 -11.65 -8.22
N THR A 363 1.79 -11.53 -9.12
CA THR A 363 3.20 -11.63 -8.75
C THR A 363 3.61 -10.52 -7.79
N GLN A 364 2.97 -9.34 -7.88
CA GLN A 364 3.23 -8.19 -7.00
C GLN A 364 2.93 -8.53 -5.54
N THR A 365 1.78 -9.14 -5.29
CA THR A 365 1.37 -9.57 -3.96
C THR A 365 2.33 -10.61 -3.41
N VAL A 366 2.80 -11.55 -4.22
CA VAL A 366 3.77 -12.54 -3.75
C VAL A 366 5.14 -11.91 -3.46
N TRP A 367 5.59 -10.91 -4.23
CA TRP A 367 6.81 -10.16 -3.91
C TRP A 367 6.71 -9.38 -2.60
N SER A 368 5.53 -8.89 -2.23
CA SER A 368 5.37 -8.14 -0.97
C SER A 368 5.67 -8.99 0.28
N LEU A 369 5.54 -10.32 0.19
CA LEU A 369 5.73 -11.23 1.32
C LEU A 369 7.17 -11.28 1.84
N PRO A 370 8.19 -11.58 1.02
CA PRO A 370 9.59 -11.48 1.45
C PRO A 370 9.93 -10.11 2.04
N LEU A 371 9.47 -9.03 1.42
CA LEU A 371 9.69 -7.66 1.88
C LEU A 371 9.16 -7.44 3.31
N LEU A 372 7.90 -7.82 3.55
CA LEU A 372 7.28 -7.73 4.87
C LEU A 372 7.96 -8.67 5.88
N CYS A 373 8.22 -9.92 5.51
CA CYS A 373 8.89 -10.89 6.40
C CYS A 373 10.28 -10.41 6.86
N SER A 374 11.01 -9.67 6.02
CA SER A 374 12.30 -9.06 6.41
C SER A 374 12.17 -7.91 7.41
N ASP A 375 11.01 -7.24 7.44
CA ASP A 375 10.79 -6.04 8.26
C ASP A 375 10.06 -6.32 9.58
N TYR A 376 9.31 -7.43 9.65
CA TYR A 376 8.59 -7.85 10.86
C TYR A 376 9.35 -8.92 11.65
N ASN A 377 9.37 -8.76 12.97
CA ASN A 377 9.75 -9.84 13.88
C ASN A 377 8.54 -10.75 14.11
N LEU A 378 8.40 -11.76 13.25
CA LEU A 378 7.37 -12.78 13.37
C LEU A 378 7.71 -13.68 14.56
N GLY A 379 6.87 -13.65 15.60
CA GLY A 379 7.10 -14.33 16.88
C GLY A 379 7.00 -15.86 16.84
N ASN A 380 6.31 -16.44 17.82
CA ASN A 380 6.21 -17.89 18.02
C ASN A 380 5.40 -18.59 16.91
N ASN A 381 6.04 -19.45 16.10
CA ASN A 381 5.45 -20.15 14.96
C ASN A 381 4.75 -21.48 15.32
N THR A 382 4.15 -21.57 16.51
CA THR A 382 3.43 -22.77 16.95
C THR A 382 1.93 -22.67 16.66
N PHE A 383 1.27 -23.82 16.48
CA PHE A 383 -0.18 -23.87 16.34
C PHE A 383 -0.90 -23.23 17.55
N GLU A 384 -0.34 -23.36 18.76
CA GLU A 384 -0.92 -22.75 19.96
C GLU A 384 -0.88 -21.22 19.92
N ALA A 385 0.23 -20.64 19.43
CA ALA A 385 0.33 -19.20 19.23
C ALA A 385 -0.61 -18.72 18.12
N PHE A 386 -0.69 -19.46 17.01
CA PHE A 386 -1.64 -19.22 15.93
C PHE A 386 -3.10 -19.24 16.45
N ARG A 387 -3.49 -20.29 17.17
CA ARG A 387 -4.82 -20.47 17.75
C ARG A 387 -5.16 -19.34 18.72
N SER A 388 -4.22 -18.96 19.59
CA SER A 388 -4.40 -17.85 20.53
C SER A 388 -4.64 -16.52 19.82
N SER A 389 -3.88 -16.25 18.75
CA SER A 389 -4.06 -15.05 17.91
C SER A 389 -5.43 -15.05 17.23
N LEU A 390 -5.82 -16.19 16.63
CA LEU A 390 -7.12 -16.36 15.98
C LEU A 390 -8.28 -16.14 16.96
N GLU A 391 -8.24 -16.75 18.15
CA GLU A 391 -9.27 -16.60 19.17
C GLU A 391 -9.40 -15.16 19.66
N ALA A 392 -8.27 -14.49 19.86
CA ALA A 392 -8.26 -13.10 20.29
C ALA A 392 -8.80 -12.16 19.19
N GLY A 393 -8.50 -12.44 17.91
CA GLY A 393 -9.08 -11.72 16.76
C GLY A 393 -10.59 -11.92 16.65
N LEU A 394 -11.04 -13.18 16.75
CA LEU A 394 -12.47 -13.52 16.76
C LEU A 394 -13.22 -12.92 17.95
N LYS A 395 -12.56 -12.70 19.10
CA LYS A 395 -13.16 -12.09 20.30
C LYS A 395 -13.24 -10.57 20.23
N ALA A 396 -12.27 -9.91 19.60
CA ALA A 396 -12.26 -8.45 19.40
C ALA A 396 -13.38 -7.96 18.45
N SER A 397 -14.15 -8.91 17.92
CA SER A 397 -15.18 -8.75 16.92
C SER A 397 -16.59 -8.88 17.55
N PRO A 398 -17.26 -7.78 17.92
CA PRO A 398 -18.52 -7.81 18.66
C PRO A 398 -19.76 -8.21 17.83
N SER A 399 -19.65 -8.34 16.51
CA SER A 399 -20.76 -8.78 15.65
C SER A 399 -20.34 -9.95 14.76
N ASN A 400 -21.26 -10.86 14.46
CA ASN A 400 -20.98 -12.00 13.57
C ASN A 400 -20.52 -11.55 12.16
N PHE A 401 -20.83 -10.31 11.77
CA PHE A 401 -20.31 -9.66 10.56
C PHE A 401 -18.79 -9.38 10.67
N ILE A 402 -18.33 -8.88 11.81
CA ILE A 402 -16.93 -8.50 12.07
C ILE A 402 -15.99 -9.73 12.12
N LYS A 403 -16.51 -10.95 12.36
CA LYS A 403 -15.71 -12.21 12.40
C LYS A 403 -15.41 -12.76 11.01
N TRP A 404 -16.08 -12.23 9.99
CA TRP A 404 -16.13 -12.80 8.65
C TRP A 404 -15.08 -12.18 7.71
N LEU A 405 -14.50 -11.03 8.06
CA LEU A 405 -13.40 -10.45 7.31
C LEU A 405 -12.10 -11.13 7.73
N TYR A 406 -11.55 -11.92 6.82
CA TYR A 406 -10.28 -12.61 6.96
C TYR A 406 -9.16 -11.57 7.21
N ALA A 407 -8.30 -11.84 8.19
CA ALA A 407 -7.04 -11.13 8.35
C ALA A 407 -6.01 -11.79 7.43
N SER A 408 -6.07 -11.49 6.13
CA SER A 408 -4.87 -11.65 5.30
C SER A 408 -3.93 -10.52 5.73
N LEU A 409 -2.69 -10.85 6.09
CA LEU A 409 -1.59 -9.90 6.34
C LEU A 409 -1.22 -9.06 5.10
N ILE A 410 -2.00 -9.21 4.03
CA ILE A 410 -1.69 -8.86 2.68
C ILE A 410 -2.88 -8.02 2.24
N VAL A 411 -2.68 -6.71 2.37
CA VAL A 411 -3.51 -5.63 1.87
C VAL A 411 -4.88 -5.45 2.55
N LEU A 412 -4.85 -4.75 3.68
CA LEU A 412 -6.01 -3.98 4.19
C LEU A 412 -5.60 -2.50 4.25
N PRO A 413 -6.55 -1.55 4.10
CA PRO A 413 -6.21 -0.14 4.00
C PRO A 413 -5.59 0.32 5.31
N ALA A 414 -4.63 1.24 5.26
CA ALA A 414 -3.96 1.75 6.46
C ALA A 414 -4.97 2.53 7.32
N PRO A 415 -5.41 2.00 8.48
CA PRO A 415 -6.41 2.67 9.30
C PRO A 415 -5.89 4.01 9.82
N THR A 416 -6.82 4.94 10.04
CA THR A 416 -6.55 6.21 10.74
C THR A 416 -5.70 6.06 11.99
N GLU A 417 -6.01 5.03 12.76
CA GLU A 417 -5.43 4.78 14.07
C GLU A 417 -3.91 4.64 13.96
N TRP A 418 -3.40 4.05 12.88
CA TRP A 418 -1.98 3.87 12.63
C TRP A 418 -1.28 5.21 12.39
N THR A 419 -1.89 6.04 11.57
CA THR A 419 -1.44 7.42 11.38
C THR A 419 -1.42 8.20 12.70
N ARG A 420 -2.50 8.14 13.49
CA ARG A 420 -2.56 8.85 14.77
C ARG A 420 -1.47 8.38 15.71
N LEU A 421 -1.28 7.07 15.82
CA LEU A 421 -0.23 6.46 16.63
C LEU A 421 1.15 6.99 16.25
N VAL A 422 1.45 7.01 14.95
CA VAL A 422 2.75 7.46 14.45
C VAL A 422 2.92 8.97 14.60
N TRP A 423 1.86 9.75 14.44
CA TRP A 423 1.85 11.19 14.71
C TRP A 423 2.11 11.50 16.19
N GLU A 424 1.47 10.76 17.11
CA GLU A 424 1.67 10.92 18.56
C GLU A 424 3.11 10.59 19.00
N GLN A 425 3.81 9.74 18.24
CA GLN A 425 5.23 9.45 18.45
C GLN A 425 6.17 10.57 17.96
N ASN A 426 5.68 11.53 17.16
CA ASN A 426 6.45 12.66 16.66
C ASN A 426 5.79 14.01 17.02
N GLN A 427 6.27 14.62 18.10
CA GLN A 427 5.69 15.84 18.68
C GLN A 427 5.90 17.11 17.85
N GLU A 428 6.65 17.07 16.75
CA GLU A 428 6.89 18.24 15.87
C GLU A 428 6.15 18.11 14.54
N SER A 429 5.41 17.02 14.36
CA SER A 429 4.69 16.69 13.15
C SER A 429 3.27 17.28 13.10
N GLY A 430 2.78 17.57 11.89
CA GLY A 430 1.40 17.97 11.65
C GLY A 430 0.55 16.77 11.21
N LEU A 431 -0.71 16.74 11.62
CA LEU A 431 -1.64 15.68 11.21
C LEU A 431 -2.66 16.25 10.23
N LEU A 432 -2.68 15.68 9.02
CA LEU A 432 -3.66 15.98 7.99
C LEU A 432 -4.63 14.81 7.88
N ILE A 433 -5.90 15.11 7.90
CA ILE A 433 -6.89 14.08 8.02
C ILE A 433 -7.84 14.32 6.83
N ARG A 434 -7.86 13.42 5.85
CA ARG A 434 -8.81 13.49 4.74
C ARG A 434 -10.09 12.78 5.14
N HIS A 435 -11.23 13.36 4.82
CA HIS A 435 -12.52 12.74 5.05
C HIS A 435 -12.96 12.06 3.75
N GLY A 436 -13.12 10.73 3.78
CA GLY A 436 -13.49 9.94 2.61
C GLY A 436 -13.18 8.45 2.80
N ASP A 437 -13.46 7.67 1.77
CA ASP A 437 -13.44 6.20 1.81
C ASP A 437 -12.25 5.54 1.09
N ASP A 438 -11.37 6.36 0.51
CA ASP A 438 -10.23 5.91 -0.31
C ASP A 438 -8.91 5.69 0.46
N HIS A 439 -8.07 4.76 0.01
CA HIS A 439 -6.70 4.54 0.48
C HIS A 439 -5.70 5.40 -0.28
N VAL A 440 -4.80 6.11 0.42
CA VAL A 440 -3.86 7.09 -0.17
C VAL A 440 -4.57 8.30 -0.80
N SER A 441 -4.07 9.49 -0.51
CA SER A 441 -4.66 10.75 -0.97
C SER A 441 -4.01 11.33 -2.21
N ILE A 442 -2.71 11.08 -2.46
CA ILE A 442 -1.97 11.72 -3.56
C ILE A 442 -2.58 11.42 -4.94
N GLN A 443 -3.21 10.24 -5.08
CA GLN A 443 -3.96 9.77 -6.26
C GLN A 443 -5.30 10.50 -6.51
N LEU A 444 -5.69 11.39 -5.60
CA LEU A 444 -6.87 12.25 -5.74
C LEU A 444 -6.42 13.71 -5.98
N PRO A 445 -5.98 14.09 -7.19
CA PRO A 445 -5.33 15.37 -7.45
C PRO A 445 -6.22 16.59 -7.17
N SER A 446 -7.54 16.43 -7.28
CA SER A 446 -8.55 17.47 -7.03
C SER A 446 -8.88 17.70 -5.55
N GLN A 447 -8.45 16.80 -4.65
CA GLN A 447 -8.81 16.87 -3.25
C GLN A 447 -7.96 17.89 -2.47
N PRO A 448 -8.53 18.57 -1.44
CA PRO A 448 -7.79 19.51 -0.62
C PRO A 448 -6.56 18.88 0.07
N SER A 449 -6.64 17.60 0.41
CA SER A 449 -5.53 16.84 0.99
C SER A 449 -4.29 16.89 0.11
N SER A 450 -4.42 16.58 -1.18
CA SER A 450 -3.33 16.50 -2.15
C SER A 450 -2.73 17.88 -2.40
N SER A 451 -3.59 18.91 -2.46
CA SER A 451 -3.15 20.31 -2.56
C SER A 451 -2.32 20.72 -1.34
N ILE A 452 -2.77 20.38 -0.14
CA ILE A 452 -2.05 20.64 1.12
C ILE A 452 -0.71 19.89 1.16
N THR A 453 -0.69 18.61 0.74
CA THR A 453 0.54 17.80 0.62
C THR A 453 1.57 18.46 -0.27
N LYS A 454 1.17 18.86 -1.47
CA LYS A 454 2.09 19.45 -2.44
C LYS A 454 2.61 20.81 -2.00
N GLU A 455 1.77 21.61 -1.34
CA GLU A 455 2.20 22.89 -0.77
C GLU A 455 3.18 22.72 0.39
N PHE A 456 2.98 21.71 1.24
CA PHE A 456 3.94 21.36 2.29
C PHE A 456 5.28 20.91 1.69
N ILE A 457 5.28 19.98 0.72
CA ILE A 457 6.50 19.53 0.05
C ILE A 457 7.27 20.70 -0.57
N ARG A 458 6.55 21.69 -1.13
CA ARG A 458 7.13 22.88 -1.74
C ARG A 458 7.75 23.85 -0.73
N THR A 459 7.05 24.10 0.37
CA THR A 459 7.35 25.25 1.24
C THR A 459 7.97 24.87 2.57
N GLY A 460 7.86 23.62 2.98
CA GLY A 460 8.19 23.13 4.33
C GLY A 460 7.30 23.72 5.43
N LYS A 461 6.27 24.50 5.10
CA LYS A 461 5.38 25.12 6.07
C LYS A 461 4.23 24.18 6.40
N LEU A 462 4.04 23.88 7.69
CA LEU A 462 2.89 23.12 8.15
C LEU A 462 1.59 23.86 7.79
N PRO A 463 0.55 23.15 7.32
CA PRO A 463 -0.72 23.76 7.02
C PRO A 463 -1.37 24.33 8.28
N ALA A 464 -2.07 25.47 8.13
CA ALA A 464 -2.85 26.04 9.21
C ALA A 464 -3.95 25.07 9.68
N THR A 465 -4.15 25.01 10.99
CA THR A 465 -5.20 24.23 11.64
C THR A 465 -6.56 24.59 11.07
N ARG A 466 -7.34 23.59 10.69
CA ARG A 466 -8.68 23.75 10.12
C ARG A 466 -9.51 22.51 10.38
N ASN A 467 -10.82 22.67 10.32
CA ASN A 467 -11.78 21.58 10.44
C ASN A 467 -12.90 21.85 9.44
N GLU A 468 -12.73 21.33 8.23
CA GLU A 468 -13.60 21.53 7.08
C GLU A 468 -14.31 20.22 6.72
N THR A 469 -15.24 20.27 5.76
CA THR A 469 -16.02 19.09 5.35
C THR A 469 -15.15 17.94 4.84
N LEU A 470 -14.08 18.26 4.10
CA LEU A 470 -13.25 17.28 3.40
C LEU A 470 -11.92 16.99 4.09
N VAL A 471 -11.53 17.85 5.03
CA VAL A 471 -10.21 17.79 5.64
C VAL A 471 -10.21 18.39 7.04
N SER A 472 -9.44 17.79 7.94
CA SER A 472 -9.03 18.43 9.20
C SER A 472 -7.52 18.48 9.29
N VAL A 473 -6.99 19.57 9.84
CA VAL A 473 -5.56 19.76 10.07
C VAL A 473 -5.35 20.03 11.55
N TYR A 474 -4.49 19.24 12.17
CA TYR A 474 -4.08 19.37 13.55
C TYR A 474 -2.60 19.76 13.62
N ALA A 475 -2.32 20.81 14.38
CA ALA A 475 -0.96 21.23 14.68
C ALA A 475 -0.32 20.27 15.71
N PRO A 476 1.02 20.26 15.82
CA PRO A 476 1.70 19.42 16.78
C PRO A 476 1.17 19.63 18.22
N GLY A 477 0.98 18.53 18.96
CA GLY A 477 0.50 18.53 20.34
C GLY A 477 -1.02 18.75 20.53
N MET A 478 -1.81 18.89 19.46
CA MET A 478 -3.27 18.94 19.57
C MET A 478 -3.87 17.58 19.96
N GLN A 479 -5.07 17.57 20.52
CA GLN A 479 -5.83 16.33 20.68
C GLN A 479 -6.67 16.06 19.43
N VAL A 480 -6.55 14.86 18.87
CA VAL A 480 -7.40 14.42 17.75
C VAL A 480 -8.77 14.03 18.28
N ARG A 481 -9.82 14.42 17.57
CA ARG A 481 -11.19 14.00 17.90
C ARG A 481 -11.36 12.48 17.70
N PRO A 482 -12.29 11.84 18.41
CA PRO A 482 -12.67 10.45 18.13
C PRO A 482 -13.06 10.26 16.65
N ILE A 483 -12.86 9.04 16.15
CA ILE A 483 -13.39 8.64 14.84
C ILE A 483 -14.92 8.77 14.92
N ALA A 484 -15.53 9.39 13.89
CA ALA A 484 -16.97 9.63 13.90
C ALA A 484 -17.69 8.35 13.46
N ASP A 485 -18.95 8.23 13.84
CA ASP A 485 -19.81 7.18 13.33
C ASP A 485 -19.90 7.27 11.78
N PRO A 486 -19.73 6.15 11.04
CA PRO A 486 -19.89 6.10 9.59
C PRO A 486 -21.18 6.71 9.03
N TYR A 487 -22.27 6.69 9.80
CA TYR A 487 -23.57 7.27 9.40
C TYR A 487 -23.68 8.78 9.62
N ASP A 488 -22.77 9.39 10.38
CA ASP A 488 -22.82 10.81 10.76
C ASP A 488 -21.91 11.69 9.88
N VAL A 489 -21.29 11.11 8.85
CA VAL A 489 -20.36 11.79 7.93
C VAL A 489 -20.83 11.71 6.48
N PRO A 490 -20.55 12.72 5.62
CA PRO A 490 -20.98 12.71 4.21
C PRO A 490 -20.44 11.50 3.43
N THR A 491 -21.15 11.09 2.39
CA THR A 491 -20.83 9.97 1.47
C THR A 491 -20.87 10.45 0.01
N GLY A 492 -20.26 9.73 -0.93
CA GLY A 492 -20.25 10.05 -2.37
C GLY A 492 -19.14 11.03 -2.79
N ALA A 493 -19.16 11.47 -4.06
CA ALA A 493 -18.07 12.17 -4.72
C ALA A 493 -17.58 13.42 -3.99
N ILE A 494 -18.46 14.06 -3.21
CA ILE A 494 -18.09 15.22 -2.41
C ILE A 494 -16.93 14.89 -1.45
N VAL A 495 -16.85 13.69 -0.89
CA VAL A 495 -15.76 13.22 -0.02
C VAL A 495 -14.70 12.39 -0.76
N GLY A 496 -14.64 12.51 -2.08
CA GLY A 496 -13.64 11.84 -2.92
C GLY A 496 -13.95 10.38 -3.25
N ASP A 497 -15.20 9.96 -3.09
CA ASP A 497 -15.71 8.69 -3.62
C ASP A 497 -16.07 8.88 -5.09
N VAL A 498 -15.03 8.90 -5.92
CA VAL A 498 -15.12 9.24 -7.36
C VAL A 498 -15.78 8.15 -8.19
N ASP A 499 -15.64 6.89 -7.77
CA ASP A 499 -16.13 5.73 -8.51
C ASP A 499 -17.60 5.42 -8.19
N SER A 500 -18.07 5.65 -6.96
CA SER A 500 -19.47 5.35 -6.61
C SER A 500 -20.51 6.30 -7.24
N ASP A 501 -20.08 7.42 -7.81
CA ASP A 501 -20.97 8.37 -8.50
C ASP A 501 -20.81 8.33 -10.03
N SER A 502 -19.96 7.42 -10.55
CA SER A 502 -19.82 7.12 -11.98
C SER A 502 -20.86 6.11 -12.47
#